data_AF-A0A455U338-F1
#
_entry.id   AF-A0A455U338-F1
#
_cell.length_a   1.000
_cell.length_b   1.000
_cell.length_c   1.000
_cell.angle_alpha   90.00
_cell.angle_beta   90.00
_cell.angle_gamma   90.00
#
_symmetry.space_group_name_H-M   'P 1'
#
loop_
_entity.id
_entity.type
_entity.pdbx_description
1 polymer ?
#
loop_
_entity_poly.entity_id
_entity_poly.type
_entity_poly.pdbx_seq_one_letter_code
_entity_poly.pdbx_strand_id
1 'polypeptide(L)'
;MQALKRASTYCLPRVKAAYLAPSGLTSPTWVCHAFPTTPAWPPYAIPPPRWPDPTRGISELRLQLRYRPARSGWLTPEIAHLTLDLFDYPGEWLLDLPLLQHDFYSWSQVQALHEGEQRRGLFSEWLAAVEPLDPAGEADEAQLATLAEDYAQGLRRAKQAGFSDLQPGRFLLPGELEGAPVLQFFPLPQLNASHHSTSKEALEALPANSLYATLAARFRYYQQQVVKPFYRDHFRRFDRQIVLVDVLGALNAGPERFEDLSRALRQLMHSFDYGKRSLLTRLFAPKIDRLAIAATKADHVTPDQHGNVVQLLEALLAEPLKDLRFANVPVKALSSIDSCHRSPRGNPRR
;
A
#
# COMPACT_ATOMS: atom_id res chain seq x y z
N MET A 1 34.94 24.25 26.48
CA MET A 1 35.24 24.30 25.03
C MET A 1 34.94 22.94 24.40
N GLN A 2 33.67 22.66 24.13
CA GLN A 2 33.23 21.49 23.37
C GLN A 2 33.11 21.90 21.90
N ALA A 3 34.03 21.41 21.06
CA ALA A 3 33.95 21.60 19.63
C ALA A 3 32.97 20.58 19.03
N LEU A 4 31.75 21.04 18.75
CA LEU A 4 30.85 20.41 17.79
C LEU A 4 31.56 20.33 16.43
N LYS A 5 32.04 19.14 16.05
CA LYS A 5 32.32 18.84 14.63
C LYS A 5 31.02 18.39 13.99
N ARG A 6 30.41 19.32 13.26
CA ARG A 6 29.37 19.06 12.24
C ARG A 6 29.83 17.90 11.36
N ALA A 7 29.09 16.80 11.35
CA ALA A 7 29.24 15.75 10.35
C ALA A 7 28.82 16.35 9.00
N SER A 8 29.82 16.79 8.24
CA SER A 8 29.65 17.19 6.84
C SER A 8 29.20 15.96 6.05
N THR A 9 28.14 16.15 5.27
CA THR A 9 27.59 15.21 4.30
C THR A 9 28.65 14.89 3.24
N TYR A 10 29.49 13.88 3.50
CA TYR A 10 30.41 13.35 2.49
C TYR A 10 29.62 12.51 1.48
N CYS A 11 29.17 13.15 0.41
CA CYS A 11 28.84 12.48 -0.84
C CYS A 11 30.17 11.99 -1.45
N LEU A 12 30.58 10.77 -1.14
CA LEU A 12 31.70 10.14 -1.85
C LEU A 12 31.14 9.49 -3.12
N PRO A 13 31.56 9.90 -4.34
CA PRO A 13 31.13 9.27 -5.58
C PRO A 13 31.86 7.93 -5.72
N ARG A 14 31.38 6.93 -4.97
CA ARG A 14 31.91 5.57 -5.00
C ARG A 14 31.25 4.73 -6.07
N VAL A 15 30.03 5.07 -6.46
CA VAL A 15 29.37 4.49 -7.62
C VAL A 15 30.05 5.02 -8.88
N LYS A 16 30.67 4.12 -9.63
CA LYS A 16 31.32 4.42 -10.91
C LYS A 16 30.34 4.43 -12.06
N ALA A 17 29.35 3.53 -12.03
CA ALA A 17 28.33 3.42 -13.07
C ALA A 17 27.13 2.59 -12.58
N ALA A 18 25.99 2.83 -13.22
CA ALA A 18 24.76 2.05 -13.07
C ALA A 18 24.27 1.66 -14.47
N TYR A 19 23.88 0.40 -14.65
CA TYR A 19 23.35 -0.10 -15.93
C TYR A 19 22.07 -0.86 -15.69
N LEU A 20 21.12 -0.72 -16.62
CA LEU A 20 19.98 -1.62 -16.72
C LEU A 20 20.51 -3.00 -17.12
N ALA A 21 20.11 -4.02 -16.37
CA ALA A 21 20.38 -5.41 -16.73
C ALA A 21 19.06 -6.13 -17.03
N PRO A 22 19.09 -7.21 -17.84
CA PRO A 22 17.91 -8.03 -18.06
C PRO A 22 17.31 -8.49 -16.73
N SER A 23 15.99 -8.43 -16.59
CA SER A 23 15.30 -9.03 -15.45
C SER A 23 15.66 -10.52 -15.41
N GLY A 24 16.12 -11.00 -14.26
CA GLY A 24 16.67 -12.34 -14.14
C GLY A 24 15.67 -13.41 -13.73
N LEU A 25 14.38 -13.07 -13.64
CA LEU A 25 13.33 -13.96 -13.18
C LEU A 25 12.57 -14.57 -14.37
N THR A 26 13.23 -15.47 -15.11
CA THR A 26 12.52 -16.54 -15.82
C THR A 26 12.38 -17.73 -14.90
N SER A 27 11.53 -17.63 -13.87
CA SER A 27 11.11 -18.82 -13.12
C SER A 27 9.74 -19.25 -13.66
N PRO A 28 9.51 -20.57 -13.85
CA PRO A 28 8.37 -21.11 -14.62
C PRO A 28 6.98 -20.89 -14.01
N THR A 29 6.87 -20.08 -12.95
CA THR A 29 5.65 -19.79 -12.18
C THR A 29 5.31 -18.30 -12.13
N TRP A 30 6.06 -17.42 -12.81
CA TRP A 30 5.90 -15.97 -12.71
C TRP A 30 5.76 -15.32 -14.07
N VAL A 31 4.81 -14.41 -14.19
CA VAL A 31 4.84 -13.34 -15.18
C VAL A 31 5.07 -12.04 -14.41
N CYS A 32 6.33 -11.70 -14.16
CA CYS A 32 6.69 -10.34 -13.75
C CYS A 32 6.99 -9.55 -15.02
N HIS A 33 6.23 -8.48 -15.25
CA HIS A 33 6.50 -7.62 -16.39
C HIS A 33 7.74 -6.77 -16.11
N ALA A 34 8.57 -6.57 -17.13
CA ALA A 34 9.65 -5.61 -17.05
C ALA A 34 9.04 -4.22 -16.77
N PHE A 35 9.67 -3.45 -15.87
CA PHE A 35 9.28 -2.07 -15.66
C PHE A 35 9.34 -1.33 -17.01
N PRO A 36 8.29 -0.58 -17.40
CA PRO A 36 8.24 0.07 -18.70
C PRO A 36 9.25 1.23 -18.76
N THR A 37 10.49 0.92 -19.13
CA THR A 37 11.56 1.92 -19.34
C THR A 37 11.55 2.52 -20.73
N THR A 38 10.72 2.01 -21.65
CA THR A 38 10.78 2.30 -23.08
C THR A 38 9.39 2.66 -23.62
N PRO A 39 9.15 3.95 -23.78
CA PRO A 39 8.91 4.48 -25.11
C PRO A 39 10.15 5.24 -25.58
N ALA A 40 10.27 5.46 -26.90
CA ALA A 40 11.35 6.27 -27.50
C ALA A 40 11.43 7.70 -26.90
N TRP A 41 10.34 8.16 -26.28
CA TRP A 41 10.27 9.36 -25.46
C TRP A 41 9.42 9.08 -24.23
N PRO A 42 9.93 9.32 -23.00
CA PRO A 42 9.08 9.20 -21.83
C PRO A 42 7.95 10.24 -21.85
N PRO A 43 6.79 9.99 -21.23
CA PRO A 43 5.61 10.86 -21.32
C PRO A 43 5.85 12.29 -20.79
N TYR A 44 6.81 12.47 -19.89
CA TYR A 44 7.25 13.78 -19.41
C TYR A 44 8.10 14.57 -20.41
N ALA A 45 8.55 13.95 -21.52
CA ALA A 45 9.29 14.60 -22.60
C ALA A 45 8.41 14.98 -23.81
N ILE A 46 7.14 14.58 -23.82
CA ILE A 46 6.19 14.90 -24.91
C ILE A 46 5.37 16.14 -24.51
N PRO A 47 5.31 17.22 -25.31
CA PRO A 47 4.49 18.39 -24.99
C PRO A 47 2.98 18.16 -25.25
N PRO A 48 2.06 18.56 -24.34
CA PRO A 48 2.34 18.99 -22.98
C PRO A 48 2.80 17.81 -22.11
N PRO A 49 3.79 18.01 -21.22
CA PRO A 49 4.37 16.92 -20.42
C PRO A 49 3.30 16.24 -19.58
N ARG A 50 3.33 14.91 -19.54
CA ARG A 50 2.40 14.10 -18.75
C ARG A 50 3.15 13.22 -17.77
N TRP A 51 2.53 12.98 -16.62
CA TRP A 51 3.00 11.97 -15.68
C TRP A 51 2.87 10.57 -16.30
N PRO A 52 3.78 9.63 -15.99
CA PRO A 52 3.64 8.23 -16.38
C PRO A 52 2.33 7.63 -15.86
N ASP A 53 1.85 6.60 -16.54
CA ASP A 53 0.69 5.84 -16.09
C ASP A 53 0.95 5.21 -14.71
N PRO A 54 -0.06 5.17 -13.81
CA PRO A 54 0.07 4.50 -12.52
C PRO A 54 0.34 3.00 -12.66
N THR A 55 1.04 2.44 -11.68
CA THR A 55 1.33 1.00 -11.55
C THR A 55 0.03 0.19 -11.45
N ARG A 56 -0.16 -0.78 -12.35
CA ARG A 56 -1.37 -1.64 -12.42
C ARG A 56 -1.14 -3.08 -11.95
N GLY A 57 0.11 -3.48 -11.76
CA GLY A 57 0.51 -4.83 -11.38
C GLY A 57 1.95 -4.84 -10.89
N ILE A 58 2.51 -6.04 -10.69
CA ILE A 58 3.90 -6.18 -10.26
C ILE A 58 4.81 -5.96 -11.46
N SER A 59 5.83 -5.13 -11.30
CA SER A 59 6.89 -4.95 -12.27
C SER A 59 8.26 -4.99 -11.61
N GLU A 60 9.28 -5.37 -12.38
CA GLU A 60 10.66 -5.50 -11.92
C GLU A 60 11.62 -4.68 -12.78
N LEU A 61 12.58 -4.04 -12.12
CA LEU A 61 13.73 -3.39 -12.73
C LEU A 61 15.01 -3.89 -12.05
N ARG A 62 15.99 -4.34 -12.85
CA ARG A 62 17.30 -4.74 -12.32
C ARG A 62 18.37 -3.72 -12.70
N LEU A 63 19.07 -3.22 -11.68
CA LEU A 63 20.22 -2.35 -11.83
C LEU A 63 21.51 -3.06 -11.40
N GLN A 64 22.55 -2.97 -12.24
CA GLN A 64 23.89 -3.36 -11.85
C GLN A 64 24.72 -2.11 -11.53
N LEU A 65 25.11 -1.98 -10.27
CA LEU A 65 25.93 -0.88 -9.76
C LEU A 65 27.38 -1.33 -9.68
N ARG A 66 28.28 -0.63 -10.36
CA ARG A 66 29.72 -0.78 -10.22
C ARG A 66 30.22 0.28 -9.24
N TYR A 67 30.92 -0.12 -8.18
CA TYR A 67 31.35 0.82 -7.15
C TYR A 67 32.72 0.47 -6.53
N ARG A 68 33.36 1.44 -5.88
CA ARG A 68 34.56 1.19 -5.05
C ARG A 68 34.16 0.96 -3.59
N PRO A 69 34.50 -0.20 -2.99
CA PRO A 69 34.20 -0.49 -1.58
C PRO A 69 34.77 0.56 -0.61
N ALA A 70 34.05 0.76 0.50
CA ALA A 70 34.40 1.77 1.50
C ALA A 70 35.64 1.45 2.34
N ARG A 71 35.82 0.15 2.61
CA ARG A 71 36.97 -0.40 3.32
C ARG A 71 37.82 -1.13 2.28
N SER A 72 39.01 -0.61 2.04
CA SER A 72 40.02 -1.27 1.22
C SER A 72 40.95 -2.08 2.13
N GLY A 73 40.73 -3.40 2.22
CA GLY A 73 41.73 -4.34 2.71
C GLY A 73 42.56 -4.91 1.56
N TRP A 74 43.64 -5.61 1.86
CA TRP A 74 44.49 -6.26 0.83
C TRP A 74 43.73 -7.28 -0.04
N LEU A 75 42.61 -7.82 0.45
CA LEU A 75 41.77 -8.80 -0.24
C LEU A 75 40.50 -8.21 -0.86
N THR A 76 40.20 -6.92 -0.64
CA THR A 76 38.99 -6.32 -1.22
C THR A 76 39.28 -5.85 -2.64
N PRO A 77 38.47 -6.26 -3.64
CA PRO A 77 38.68 -5.85 -5.02
C PRO A 77 38.53 -4.33 -5.16
N GLU A 78 39.32 -3.74 -6.05
CA GLU A 78 39.28 -2.28 -6.30
C GLU A 78 37.89 -1.82 -6.78
N ILE A 79 37.17 -2.70 -7.50
CA ILE A 79 35.81 -2.49 -7.98
C ILE A 79 34.96 -3.68 -7.56
N ALA A 80 33.83 -3.39 -6.92
CA ALA A 80 32.79 -4.35 -6.60
C ALA A 80 31.54 -4.08 -7.44
N HIS A 81 30.72 -5.12 -7.56
CA HIS A 81 29.43 -5.08 -8.25
C HIS A 81 28.32 -5.32 -7.24
N LEU A 82 27.24 -4.56 -7.35
CA LEU A 82 26.01 -4.73 -6.58
C LEU A 82 24.84 -4.82 -7.56
N THR A 83 24.11 -5.91 -7.52
CA THR A 83 22.83 -6.04 -8.23
C THR A 83 21.72 -5.56 -7.30
N LEU A 84 20.93 -4.62 -7.79
CA LEU A 84 19.76 -4.09 -7.11
C LEU A 84 18.53 -4.45 -7.93
N ASP A 85 17.67 -5.28 -7.35
CA ASP A 85 16.36 -5.62 -7.91
C ASP A 85 15.32 -4.71 -7.28
N LEU A 86 14.66 -3.90 -8.09
CA LEU A 86 13.57 -3.02 -7.69
C LEU A 86 12.26 -3.64 -8.16
N PHE A 87 11.38 -3.92 -7.20
CA PHE A 87 10.03 -4.38 -7.48
C PHE A 87 9.07 -3.24 -7.20
N ASP A 88 8.25 -2.90 -8.19
CA ASP A 88 7.15 -1.96 -8.04
C ASP A 88 5.83 -2.72 -8.07
N TYR A 89 4.97 -2.49 -7.08
CA TYR A 89 3.69 -3.14 -6.96
C TYR A 89 2.68 -2.21 -6.27
N PRO A 90 1.37 -2.39 -6.51
CA PRO A 90 0.37 -1.49 -5.94
C PRO A 90 0.33 -1.52 -4.41
N GLY A 91 0.40 -0.35 -3.78
CA GLY A 91 0.36 -0.22 -2.32
C GLY A 91 -0.95 -0.72 -1.71
N GLU A 92 -2.05 -0.63 -2.46
CA GLU A 92 -3.38 -1.10 -2.07
C GLU A 92 -3.39 -2.60 -1.76
N TRP A 93 -2.49 -3.37 -2.38
CA TRP A 93 -2.39 -4.80 -2.12
C TRP A 93 -1.85 -5.13 -0.72
N LEU A 94 -1.15 -4.19 -0.07
CA LEU A 94 -0.70 -4.34 1.31
C LEU A 94 -1.82 -4.05 2.30
N LEU A 95 -2.82 -3.26 1.91
CA LEU A 95 -4.01 -3.00 2.72
C LEU A 95 -4.83 -4.26 2.95
N ASP A 96 -4.60 -5.33 2.19
CA ASP A 96 -5.25 -6.63 2.41
C ASP A 96 -4.55 -7.51 3.45
N LEU A 97 -3.35 -7.15 3.92
CA LEU A 97 -2.67 -7.96 4.95
C LEU A 97 -3.46 -8.09 6.26
N PRO A 98 -4.08 -7.02 6.79
CA PRO A 98 -4.97 -7.11 7.94
C PRO A 98 -6.10 -8.12 7.75
N LEU A 99 -6.56 -8.36 6.51
CA LEU A 99 -7.63 -9.34 6.26
C LEU A 99 -7.27 -10.71 6.81
N LEU A 100 -5.99 -11.11 6.82
CA LEU A 100 -5.55 -12.41 7.35
C LEU A 100 -5.78 -12.59 8.86
N GLN A 101 -6.08 -11.50 9.58
CA GLN A 101 -6.41 -11.48 11.00
C GLN A 101 -7.92 -11.48 11.25
N HIS A 102 -8.71 -11.33 10.19
CA HIS A 102 -10.16 -11.31 10.25
C HIS A 102 -10.77 -12.60 9.69
N ASP A 103 -11.90 -12.99 10.26
CA ASP A 103 -12.91 -13.75 9.53
C ASP A 103 -13.87 -12.79 8.82
N PHE A 104 -14.77 -13.33 8.00
CA PHE A 104 -15.72 -12.50 7.25
C PHE A 104 -16.63 -11.65 8.15
N TYR A 105 -17.01 -12.18 9.32
CA TYR A 105 -17.82 -11.47 10.31
C TYR A 105 -17.09 -10.21 10.79
N SER A 106 -15.93 -10.39 11.44
CA SER A 106 -15.14 -9.30 12.01
C SER A 106 -14.66 -8.31 10.95
N TRP A 107 -14.32 -8.76 9.74
CA TRP A 107 -14.00 -7.87 8.64
C TRP A 107 -15.17 -6.97 8.27
N SER A 108 -16.38 -7.52 8.14
CA SER A 108 -17.59 -6.76 7.83
C SER A 108 -17.90 -5.71 8.90
N GLN A 109 -17.63 -6.00 10.19
CA GLN A 109 -17.89 -5.07 11.28
C GLN A 109 -16.98 -3.84 11.27
N VAL A 110 -15.72 -4.00 10.86
CA VAL A 110 -14.72 -2.93 10.94
C VAL A 110 -14.67 -2.04 9.71
N GLN A 111 -15.51 -2.29 8.70
CA GLN A 111 -15.55 -1.45 7.50
C GLN A 111 -16.13 -0.07 7.80
N ALA A 112 -15.37 0.96 7.46
CA ALA A 112 -15.72 2.37 7.71
C ALA A 112 -16.79 2.94 6.76
N LEU A 113 -17.68 2.11 6.20
CA LEU A 113 -18.60 2.50 5.12
C LEU A 113 -19.60 3.59 5.51
N HIS A 114 -19.95 3.65 6.80
CA HIS A 114 -20.85 4.66 7.36
C HIS A 114 -20.12 5.87 7.98
N GLU A 115 -18.79 5.80 8.09
CA GLU A 115 -17.96 6.84 8.73
C GLU A 115 -17.76 8.03 7.79
N GLY A 116 -18.04 9.24 8.29
CA GLY A 116 -17.92 10.46 7.49
C GLY A 116 -19.10 10.67 6.52
N GLU A 117 -19.31 11.94 6.14
CA GLU A 117 -20.39 12.30 5.21
C GLU A 117 -20.01 11.93 3.77
N GLN A 118 -18.76 12.18 3.40
CA GLN A 118 -18.31 12.05 2.01
C GLN A 118 -18.20 10.58 1.62
N ARG A 119 -17.60 9.74 2.48
CA ARG A 119 -17.51 8.29 2.25
C ARG A 119 -18.91 7.68 2.18
N ARG A 120 -19.80 8.00 3.11
CA ARG A 120 -21.19 7.50 3.07
C ARG A 120 -21.89 7.89 1.76
N GLY A 121 -21.69 9.12 1.28
CA GLY A 121 -22.23 9.57 0.00
C GLY A 121 -21.77 8.69 -1.18
N LEU A 122 -20.51 8.28 -1.20
CA LEU A 122 -19.92 7.46 -2.26
C LEU A 122 -20.43 6.02 -2.29
N PHE A 123 -20.88 5.50 -1.15
CA PHE A 123 -21.42 4.13 -1.02
C PHE A 123 -22.95 4.10 -0.85
N SER A 124 -23.62 5.26 -0.85
CA SER A 124 -25.05 5.37 -0.49
C SER A 124 -25.98 4.44 -1.28
N GLU A 125 -25.88 4.43 -2.61
CA GLU A 125 -26.67 3.56 -3.48
C GLU A 125 -26.43 2.07 -3.19
N TRP A 126 -25.16 1.71 -2.99
CA TRP A 126 -24.77 0.33 -2.70
C TRP A 126 -25.21 -0.10 -1.29
N LEU A 127 -25.09 0.78 -0.29
CA LEU A 127 -25.57 0.54 1.07
C LEU A 127 -27.08 0.26 1.08
N ALA A 128 -27.87 1.08 0.36
CA ALA A 128 -29.31 0.89 0.25
C ALA A 128 -29.71 -0.45 -0.38
N ALA A 129 -28.87 -1.01 -1.25
CA ALA A 129 -29.10 -2.32 -1.86
C ALA A 129 -28.68 -3.50 -0.96
N VAL A 130 -27.65 -3.34 -0.14
CA VAL A 130 -27.06 -4.43 0.68
C VAL A 130 -27.65 -4.54 2.07
N GLU A 131 -28.00 -3.42 2.71
CA GLU A 131 -28.55 -3.41 4.07
C GLU A 131 -29.82 -4.25 4.26
N PRO A 132 -30.76 -4.33 3.29
CA PRO A 132 -31.96 -5.15 3.43
C PRO A 132 -31.73 -6.66 3.25
N LEU A 133 -30.53 -7.09 2.84
CA LEU A 133 -30.27 -8.50 2.56
C LEU A 133 -30.34 -9.33 3.84
N ASP A 134 -31.07 -10.44 3.77
CA ASP A 134 -31.12 -11.44 4.83
C ASP A 134 -29.87 -12.36 4.74
N PRO A 135 -28.96 -12.36 5.73
CA PRO A 135 -27.81 -13.24 5.74
C PRO A 135 -28.17 -14.73 5.69
N ALA A 136 -29.36 -15.10 6.17
CA ALA A 136 -29.87 -16.48 6.18
C ALA A 136 -30.58 -16.89 4.89
N GLY A 137 -30.91 -15.93 4.01
CA GLY A 137 -31.53 -16.17 2.72
C GLY A 137 -30.62 -16.98 1.78
N GLU A 138 -31.22 -17.65 0.79
CA GLU A 138 -30.48 -18.37 -0.23
C GLU A 138 -29.67 -17.41 -1.11
N ALA A 139 -28.43 -17.78 -1.43
CA ALA A 139 -27.53 -16.96 -2.24
C ALA A 139 -27.96 -16.94 -3.72
N ASP A 140 -28.34 -15.75 -4.21
CA ASP A 140 -28.52 -15.50 -5.64
C ASP A 140 -27.17 -15.08 -6.27
N GLU A 141 -26.62 -15.97 -7.09
CA GLU A 141 -25.34 -15.76 -7.77
C GLU A 141 -25.28 -14.49 -8.64
N ALA A 142 -26.37 -14.17 -9.35
CA ALA A 142 -26.42 -12.99 -10.23
C ALA A 142 -26.51 -11.70 -9.40
N GLN A 143 -27.29 -11.74 -8.31
CA GLN A 143 -27.38 -10.63 -7.37
C GLN A 143 -26.02 -10.36 -6.69
N LEU A 144 -25.36 -11.41 -6.20
CA LEU A 144 -24.04 -11.29 -5.55
C LEU A 144 -22.98 -10.73 -6.49
N ALA A 145 -22.97 -11.16 -7.76
CA ALA A 145 -22.04 -10.63 -8.75
C ALA A 145 -22.27 -9.13 -9.01
N THR A 146 -23.53 -8.71 -9.14
CA THR A 146 -23.89 -7.30 -9.33
C THR A 146 -23.46 -6.45 -8.14
N LEU A 147 -23.83 -6.85 -6.92
CA LEU A 147 -23.50 -6.11 -5.70
C LEU A 147 -22.00 -6.05 -5.41
N ALA A 148 -21.23 -7.08 -5.78
CA ALA A 148 -19.78 -7.07 -5.65
C ALA A 148 -19.12 -6.08 -6.63
N GLU A 149 -19.63 -5.99 -7.86
CA GLU A 149 -19.13 -5.02 -8.84
C GLU A 149 -19.49 -3.59 -8.42
N ASP A 150 -20.71 -3.34 -7.93
CA ASP A 150 -21.12 -2.04 -7.41
C ASP A 150 -20.26 -1.61 -6.21
N TYR A 151 -19.91 -2.56 -5.34
CA TYR A 151 -18.96 -2.32 -4.25
C TYR A 151 -17.57 -1.94 -4.77
N ALA A 152 -17.05 -2.69 -5.75
CA ALA A 152 -15.77 -2.40 -6.39
C ALA A 152 -15.76 -1.02 -7.06
N GLN A 153 -16.87 -0.62 -7.69
CA GLN A 153 -17.05 0.73 -8.24
C GLN A 153 -17.08 1.79 -7.15
N GLY A 154 -17.76 1.55 -6.02
CA GLY A 154 -17.72 2.38 -4.83
C GLY A 154 -16.29 2.62 -4.33
N LEU A 155 -15.50 1.55 -4.21
CA LEU A 155 -14.08 1.63 -3.84
C LEU A 155 -13.28 2.48 -4.85
N ARG A 156 -13.48 2.27 -6.17
CA ARG A 156 -12.80 3.05 -7.22
C ARG A 156 -13.15 4.54 -7.14
N ARG A 157 -14.42 4.88 -6.92
CA ARG A 157 -14.88 6.27 -6.70
C ARG A 157 -14.25 6.87 -5.44
N ALA A 158 -14.19 6.11 -4.35
CA ALA A 158 -13.55 6.56 -3.11
C ALA A 158 -12.04 6.81 -3.27
N LYS A 159 -11.34 5.94 -4.00
CA LYS A 159 -9.92 6.16 -4.34
C LYS A 159 -9.72 7.47 -5.10
N GLN A 160 -10.57 7.73 -6.11
CA GLN A 160 -10.52 8.98 -6.88
C GLN A 160 -10.82 10.21 -6.02
N ALA A 161 -11.67 10.06 -4.99
CA ALA A 161 -11.98 11.09 -4.00
C ALA A 161 -10.92 11.25 -2.89
N GLY A 162 -9.79 10.55 -2.96
CA GLY A 162 -8.66 10.69 -2.05
C GLY A 162 -8.70 9.81 -0.79
N PHE A 163 -9.61 8.84 -0.72
CA PHE A 163 -9.62 7.85 0.35
C PHE A 163 -8.51 6.80 0.16
N SER A 164 -7.92 6.38 1.27
CA SER A 164 -6.76 5.46 1.32
C SER A 164 -7.09 4.14 2.02
N ASP A 165 -8.02 4.15 2.98
CA ASP A 165 -8.47 2.96 3.70
C ASP A 165 -9.56 2.24 2.90
N LEU A 166 -9.13 1.47 1.91
CA LEU A 166 -9.99 0.81 0.93
C LEU A 166 -9.60 -0.66 0.83
N GLN A 167 -10.56 -1.53 1.16
CA GLN A 167 -10.41 -2.98 1.10
C GLN A 167 -11.59 -3.59 0.36
N PRO A 168 -11.41 -4.71 -0.36
CA PRO A 168 -10.13 -5.35 -0.65
C PRO A 168 -9.33 -4.62 -1.73
N GLY A 169 -8.01 -4.54 -1.60
CA GLY A 169 -7.12 -3.82 -2.50
C GLY A 169 -7.16 -4.32 -3.95
N ARG A 170 -7.40 -5.62 -4.19
CA ARG A 170 -7.52 -6.16 -5.57
C ARG A 170 -8.82 -5.74 -6.26
N PHE A 171 -9.81 -5.20 -5.55
CA PHE A 171 -11.01 -4.67 -6.20
C PHE A 171 -10.74 -3.34 -6.92
N LEU A 172 -9.73 -2.61 -6.44
CA LEU A 172 -9.23 -1.39 -7.08
C LEU A 172 -8.32 -1.70 -8.26
N LEU A 173 -7.48 -2.74 -8.12
CA LEU A 173 -6.48 -3.15 -9.09
C LEU A 173 -6.46 -4.68 -9.17
N PRO A 174 -7.37 -5.28 -9.98
CA PRO A 174 -7.57 -6.73 -10.02
C PRO A 174 -6.43 -7.48 -10.72
N GLY A 175 -5.67 -6.81 -11.59
CA GLY A 175 -4.62 -7.45 -12.36
C GLY A 175 -5.17 -8.62 -13.17
N GLU A 176 -4.59 -9.80 -12.99
CA GLU A 176 -5.02 -11.03 -13.67
C GLU A 176 -6.35 -11.61 -13.15
N LEU A 177 -6.89 -11.09 -12.05
CA LEU A 177 -8.13 -11.57 -11.42
C LEU A 177 -9.39 -10.83 -11.89
N GLU A 178 -9.27 -9.99 -12.93
CA GLU A 178 -10.40 -9.23 -13.45
C GLU A 178 -11.54 -10.16 -13.91
N GLY A 179 -12.75 -9.90 -13.43
CA GLY A 179 -13.93 -10.75 -13.68
C GLY A 179 -13.94 -12.11 -12.97
N ALA A 180 -12.92 -12.45 -12.18
CA ALA A 180 -12.85 -13.74 -11.52
C ALA A 180 -13.85 -13.83 -10.34
N PRO A 181 -14.52 -14.98 -10.12
CA PRO A 181 -15.46 -15.18 -9.01
C PRO A 181 -14.86 -14.93 -7.62
N VAL A 182 -13.52 -15.03 -7.49
CA VAL A 182 -12.81 -14.72 -6.24
C VAL A 182 -12.96 -13.26 -5.80
N LEU A 183 -13.32 -12.35 -6.70
CA LEU A 183 -13.58 -10.95 -6.40
C LEU A 183 -15.08 -10.65 -6.20
N GLN A 184 -15.94 -11.66 -6.12
CA GLN A 184 -17.39 -11.47 -5.99
C GLN A 184 -17.86 -11.60 -4.54
N PHE A 185 -17.30 -10.79 -3.65
CA PHE A 185 -17.74 -10.67 -2.27
C PHE A 185 -17.68 -9.22 -1.79
N PHE A 186 -18.40 -8.91 -0.73
CA PHE A 186 -18.50 -7.56 -0.17
C PHE A 186 -18.85 -7.66 1.32
N PRO A 187 -18.56 -6.62 2.13
CA PRO A 187 -18.88 -6.67 3.56
C PRO A 187 -20.39 -6.56 3.75
N LEU A 188 -20.90 -7.09 4.86
CA LEU A 188 -22.30 -6.91 5.26
C LEU A 188 -22.41 -5.76 6.26
N PRO A 189 -22.82 -4.54 5.83
CA PRO A 189 -22.82 -3.36 6.68
C PRO A 189 -23.79 -3.47 7.86
N GLN A 190 -24.84 -4.28 7.72
CA GLN A 190 -25.79 -4.59 8.81
C GLN A 190 -25.15 -5.34 9.98
N LEU A 191 -23.96 -5.93 9.81
CA LEU A 191 -23.21 -6.59 10.90
C LEU A 191 -22.40 -5.61 11.76
N ASN A 192 -22.33 -4.34 11.37
CA ASN A 192 -21.63 -3.32 12.14
C ASN A 192 -22.20 -3.23 13.57
N ALA A 193 -21.32 -3.07 14.55
CA ALA A 193 -21.57 -3.29 15.98
C ALA A 193 -22.72 -2.44 16.56
N SER A 194 -23.13 -1.38 15.87
CA SER A 194 -24.20 -0.47 16.26
C SER A 194 -25.62 -0.98 15.97
N HIS A 195 -25.82 -2.04 15.15
CA HIS A 195 -27.13 -2.33 14.55
C HIS A 195 -27.64 -3.78 14.63
N HIS A 196 -26.91 -4.74 15.19
CA HIS A 196 -27.34 -6.16 15.13
C HIS A 196 -27.21 -6.97 16.42
N SER A 197 -28.22 -7.82 16.65
CA SER A 197 -28.30 -8.80 17.73
C SER A 197 -27.85 -10.22 17.31
N THR A 198 -27.56 -10.44 16.03
CA THR A 198 -27.19 -11.76 15.52
C THR A 198 -25.73 -12.09 15.86
N SER A 199 -25.53 -13.12 16.68
CA SER A 199 -24.19 -13.56 17.07
C SER A 199 -23.46 -14.22 15.90
N LYS A 200 -22.13 -14.18 15.95
CA LYS A 200 -21.27 -14.85 14.97
C LYS A 200 -21.60 -16.35 14.86
N GLU A 201 -21.85 -17.01 15.99
CA GLU A 201 -22.15 -18.44 16.05
C GLU A 201 -23.45 -18.78 15.31
N ALA A 202 -24.46 -17.92 15.39
CA ALA A 202 -25.71 -18.10 14.67
C ALA A 202 -25.50 -17.99 13.15
N LEU A 203 -24.67 -17.03 12.70
CA LEU A 203 -24.33 -16.87 11.28
C LEU A 203 -23.48 -18.02 10.75
N GLU A 204 -22.53 -18.53 11.54
CA GLU A 204 -21.71 -19.69 11.18
C GLU A 204 -22.49 -21.00 11.13
N ALA A 205 -23.64 -21.08 11.80
CA ALA A 205 -24.54 -22.23 11.78
C ALA A 205 -25.53 -22.24 10.58
N LEU A 206 -25.54 -21.17 9.76
CA LEU A 206 -26.42 -21.09 8.60
C LEU A 206 -26.09 -22.14 7.54
N PRO A 207 -27.06 -22.53 6.68
CA PRO A 207 -26.83 -23.45 5.57
C PRO A 207 -25.72 -22.96 4.63
N ALA A 208 -24.99 -23.89 4.00
CA ALA A 208 -23.86 -23.56 3.12
C ALA A 208 -24.26 -22.75 1.87
N ASN A 209 -25.51 -22.84 1.44
CA ASN A 209 -26.08 -22.04 0.34
C ASN A 209 -26.67 -20.70 0.82
N SER A 210 -26.55 -20.36 2.11
CA SER A 210 -26.97 -19.05 2.58
C SER A 210 -26.05 -17.96 2.03
N LEU A 211 -26.58 -16.74 1.92
CA LEU A 211 -25.86 -15.55 1.51
C LEU A 211 -24.59 -15.33 2.35
N TYR A 212 -24.72 -15.42 3.68
CA TYR A 212 -23.59 -15.26 4.59
C TYR A 212 -22.51 -16.31 4.34
N ALA A 213 -22.89 -17.60 4.29
CA ALA A 213 -21.94 -18.68 4.12
C ALA A 213 -21.21 -18.58 2.77
N THR A 214 -21.92 -18.18 1.72
CA THR A 214 -21.37 -17.97 0.37
C THR A 214 -20.33 -16.84 0.35
N LEU A 215 -20.67 -15.67 0.90
CA LEU A 215 -19.74 -14.54 0.99
C LEU A 215 -18.53 -14.87 1.89
N ALA A 216 -18.75 -15.53 3.02
CA ALA A 216 -17.69 -15.95 3.92
C ALA A 216 -16.73 -16.97 3.27
N ALA A 217 -17.25 -17.88 2.45
CA ALA A 217 -16.45 -18.82 1.68
C ALA A 217 -15.59 -18.11 0.63
N ARG A 218 -16.15 -17.15 -0.11
CA ARG A 218 -15.40 -16.34 -1.09
C ARG A 218 -14.33 -15.47 -0.44
N PHE A 219 -14.64 -14.82 0.68
CA PHE A 219 -13.67 -14.07 1.47
C PHE A 219 -12.51 -14.97 1.93
N ARG A 220 -12.82 -16.16 2.47
CA ARG A 220 -11.80 -17.13 2.89
C ARG A 220 -10.96 -17.61 1.71
N TYR A 221 -11.57 -17.85 0.56
CA TYR A 221 -10.87 -18.22 -0.66
C TYR A 221 -9.93 -17.10 -1.12
N TYR A 222 -10.38 -15.84 -1.11
CA TYR A 222 -9.56 -14.66 -1.41
C TYR A 222 -8.34 -14.56 -0.48
N GLN A 223 -8.52 -14.73 0.83
CA GLN A 223 -7.42 -14.76 1.78
C GLN A 223 -6.39 -15.86 1.44
N GLN A 224 -6.86 -17.05 1.09
CA GLN A 224 -6.02 -18.23 0.87
C GLN A 224 -5.33 -18.26 -0.48
N GLN A 225 -5.99 -17.78 -1.54
CA GLN A 225 -5.54 -17.92 -2.93
C GLN A 225 -4.99 -16.61 -3.50
N VAL A 226 -5.31 -15.45 -2.89
CA VAL A 226 -4.85 -14.15 -3.38
C VAL A 226 -3.89 -13.51 -2.38
N VAL A 227 -4.34 -13.30 -1.13
CA VAL A 227 -3.56 -12.54 -0.14
C VAL A 227 -2.34 -13.33 0.35
N LYS A 228 -2.53 -14.58 0.79
CA LYS A 228 -1.44 -15.43 1.28
C LYS A 228 -0.38 -15.73 0.21
N PRO A 229 -0.73 -16.11 -1.04
CA PRO A 229 0.27 -16.40 -2.06
C PRO A 229 1.05 -15.15 -2.43
N PHE A 230 0.38 -13.99 -2.61
CA PHE A 230 1.07 -12.74 -2.86
C PHE A 230 2.18 -12.47 -1.83
N TYR A 231 1.87 -12.62 -0.54
CA TYR A 231 2.86 -12.44 0.52
C TYR A 231 3.95 -13.52 0.52
N ARG A 232 3.56 -14.80 0.44
CA ARG A 232 4.53 -15.92 0.40
C ARG A 232 5.54 -15.76 -0.72
N ASP A 233 5.04 -15.39 -1.89
CA ASP A 233 5.76 -15.53 -3.14
C ASP A 233 6.60 -14.30 -3.50
N HIS A 234 6.10 -13.11 -3.15
CA HIS A 234 6.78 -11.84 -3.45
C HIS A 234 7.44 -11.28 -2.21
N PHE A 235 6.70 -11.18 -1.10
CA PHE A 235 7.13 -10.45 0.08
C PHE A 235 8.33 -11.08 0.79
N ARG A 236 8.46 -12.41 0.76
CA ARG A 236 9.63 -13.11 1.33
C ARG A 236 10.95 -12.81 0.64
N ARG A 237 10.91 -12.30 -0.60
CA ARG A 237 12.12 -12.03 -1.40
C ARG A 237 12.67 -10.63 -1.17
N PHE A 238 11.88 -9.73 -0.59
CA PHE A 238 12.31 -8.36 -0.37
C PHE A 238 13.30 -8.30 0.80
N ASP A 239 14.44 -7.67 0.55
CA ASP A 239 15.42 -7.35 1.60
C ASP A 239 15.10 -5.99 2.24
N ARG A 240 14.59 -5.04 1.43
CA ARG A 240 14.31 -3.65 1.82
C ARG A 240 12.99 -3.20 1.23
N GLN A 241 12.27 -2.36 1.96
CA GLN A 241 10.99 -1.82 1.52
C GLN A 241 10.88 -0.32 1.73
N ILE A 242 10.26 0.38 0.79
CA ILE A 242 9.92 1.80 0.89
C ILE A 242 8.42 1.95 0.66
N VAL A 243 7.71 2.56 1.60
CA VAL A 243 6.29 2.91 1.47
C VAL A 243 6.19 4.39 1.15
N LEU A 244 5.58 4.71 0.02
CA LEU A 244 5.36 6.07 -0.46
C LEU A 244 3.99 6.58 0.02
N VAL A 245 3.95 7.77 0.62
CA VAL A 245 2.74 8.34 1.24
C VAL A 245 2.49 9.76 0.76
N ASP A 246 1.31 10.04 0.20
CA ASP A 246 0.89 11.38 -0.19
C ASP A 246 0.15 12.10 0.95
N VAL A 247 0.90 12.53 1.97
CA VAL A 247 0.33 13.23 3.14
C VAL A 247 -0.23 14.60 2.76
N LEU A 248 0.42 15.31 1.82
CA LEU A 248 -0.02 16.63 1.38
C LEU A 248 -1.34 16.55 0.60
N GLY A 249 -1.51 15.54 -0.26
CA GLY A 249 -2.76 15.27 -0.95
C GLY A 249 -3.91 15.04 0.02
N ALA A 250 -3.72 14.18 1.04
CA ALA A 250 -4.74 13.92 2.05
C ALA A 250 -5.07 15.17 2.89
N LEU A 251 -4.06 15.96 3.28
CA LEU A 251 -4.27 17.20 4.03
C LEU A 251 -5.11 18.20 3.23
N ASN A 252 -4.83 18.37 1.93
CA ASN A 252 -5.58 19.27 1.04
C ASN A 252 -7.00 18.77 0.76
N ALA A 253 -7.22 17.45 0.78
CA ALA A 253 -8.54 16.85 0.59
C ALA A 253 -9.46 17.01 1.82
N GLY A 254 -8.92 17.47 2.96
CA GLY A 254 -9.69 17.77 4.16
C GLY A 254 -9.64 16.69 5.25
N PRO A 255 -10.27 16.95 6.40
CA PRO A 255 -10.09 16.16 7.62
C PRO A 255 -10.49 14.69 7.45
N GLU A 256 -11.60 14.42 6.76
CA GLU A 256 -12.11 13.05 6.55
C GLU A 256 -11.07 12.18 5.81
N ARG A 257 -10.41 12.69 4.78
CA ARG A 257 -9.37 11.96 4.02
C ARG A 257 -8.07 11.81 4.82
N PHE A 258 -7.74 12.81 5.62
CA PHE A 258 -6.55 12.77 6.46
C PHE A 258 -6.68 11.72 7.58
N GLU A 259 -7.84 11.66 8.24
CA GLU A 259 -8.16 10.62 9.23
C GLU A 259 -8.18 9.23 8.60
N ASP A 260 -8.71 9.13 7.38
CA ASP A 260 -8.72 7.90 6.60
C ASP A 260 -7.30 7.40 6.26
N LEU A 261 -6.43 8.30 5.78
CA LEU A 261 -5.01 8.01 5.57
C LEU A 261 -4.33 7.54 6.87
N SER A 262 -4.63 8.22 7.99
CA SER A 262 -4.13 7.80 9.31
C SER A 262 -4.56 6.36 9.62
N ARG A 263 -5.84 6.00 9.42
CA ARG A 263 -6.35 4.65 9.69
C ARG A 263 -5.64 3.60 8.82
N ALA A 264 -5.52 3.86 7.52
CA ALA A 264 -4.83 2.98 6.57
C ALA A 264 -3.37 2.74 6.97
N LEU A 265 -2.63 3.80 7.34
CA LEU A 265 -1.24 3.70 7.79
C LEU A 265 -1.12 2.88 9.08
N ARG A 266 -2.02 3.08 10.06
CA ARG A 266 -2.01 2.30 11.31
C ARG A 266 -2.20 0.80 11.05
N GLN A 267 -3.20 0.44 10.24
CA GLN A 267 -3.46 -0.97 9.89
C GLN A 267 -2.29 -1.60 9.11
N LEU A 268 -1.70 -0.84 8.19
CA LEU A 268 -0.54 -1.26 7.42
C LEU A 268 0.66 -1.54 8.34
N MET A 269 0.94 -0.64 9.30
CA MET A 269 2.05 -0.82 10.24
C MET A 269 1.88 -2.03 11.15
N HIS A 270 0.67 -2.33 11.62
CA HIS A 270 0.41 -3.56 12.38
C HIS A 270 0.72 -4.83 11.57
N SER A 271 0.55 -4.80 10.26
CA SER A 271 0.88 -5.92 9.38
C SER A 271 2.39 -6.08 9.16
N PHE A 272 3.17 -5.04 9.43
CA PHE A 272 4.64 -5.05 9.41
C PHE A 272 5.27 -5.26 10.78
N ASP A 273 4.49 -5.52 11.84
CA ASP A 273 5.07 -5.88 13.13
C ASP A 273 5.68 -7.28 13.07
N TYR A 274 6.97 -7.31 12.75
CA TYR A 274 7.83 -8.50 12.68
C TYR A 274 8.28 -8.97 14.07
N GLY A 275 7.39 -8.88 15.06
CA GLY A 275 7.58 -9.28 16.46
C GLY A 275 6.96 -10.62 16.82
N LYS A 276 7.56 -11.32 17.80
CA LYS A 276 7.21 -12.67 18.27
C LYS A 276 5.70 -12.80 18.54
N ARG A 277 4.99 -13.61 17.73
CA ARG A 277 3.60 -14.14 17.87
C ARG A 277 2.52 -13.61 16.90
N SER A 278 2.83 -12.96 15.78
CA SER A 278 1.79 -12.70 14.75
C SER A 278 1.52 -13.93 13.88
N LEU A 279 0.26 -14.16 13.45
CA LEU A 279 -0.12 -15.22 12.50
C LEU A 279 0.75 -15.21 11.22
N LEU A 280 1.26 -14.02 10.84
CA LEU A 280 2.17 -13.80 9.72
C LEU A 280 3.56 -14.43 9.97
N THR A 281 4.11 -14.34 11.19
CA THR A 281 5.39 -14.99 11.54
C THR A 281 5.33 -16.52 11.55
N ARG A 282 4.15 -17.12 11.76
CA ARG A 282 3.97 -18.59 11.69
C ARG A 282 3.89 -19.11 10.27
N LEU A 283 3.40 -18.28 9.35
CA LEU A 283 3.39 -18.62 7.94
C LEU A 283 4.80 -18.45 7.32
N PHE A 284 5.64 -17.54 7.82
CA PHE A 284 6.90 -17.17 7.16
C PHE A 284 8.03 -16.70 8.10
N ALA A 285 9.29 -17.06 7.78
CA ALA A 285 10.48 -16.43 8.36
C ALA A 285 10.81 -15.14 7.56
N PRO A 286 10.77 -13.95 8.18
CA PRO A 286 10.94 -12.68 7.47
C PRO A 286 12.40 -12.43 7.03
N LYS A 287 12.58 -11.84 5.83
CA LYS A 287 13.88 -11.41 5.28
C LYS A 287 14.04 -9.88 5.21
N ILE A 288 12.93 -9.12 5.24
CA ILE A 288 13.00 -7.64 5.24
C ILE A 288 13.64 -7.19 6.54
N ASP A 289 14.85 -6.64 6.46
CA ASP A 289 15.59 -6.15 7.61
C ASP A 289 15.40 -4.64 7.81
N ARG A 290 14.95 -3.90 6.77
CA ARG A 290 14.62 -2.46 6.88
C ARG A 290 13.42 -2.04 6.05
N LEU A 291 12.53 -1.31 6.71
CA LEU A 291 11.41 -0.57 6.14
C LEU A 291 11.74 0.94 6.18
N ALA A 292 11.37 1.68 5.15
CA ALA A 292 11.39 3.14 5.14
C ALA A 292 10.01 3.67 4.73
N ILE A 293 9.61 4.82 5.28
CA ILE A 293 8.38 5.49 4.89
C ILE A 293 8.75 6.86 4.34
N ALA A 294 8.24 7.20 3.16
CA ALA A 294 8.57 8.44 2.49
C ALA A 294 7.34 9.24 2.13
N ALA A 295 7.25 10.48 2.61
CA ALA A 295 6.29 11.45 2.12
C ALA A 295 6.66 11.86 0.68
N THR A 296 5.76 11.65 -0.28
CA THR A 296 5.96 12.01 -1.69
C THR A 296 5.51 13.43 -1.99
N LYS A 297 5.81 13.91 -3.21
CA LYS A 297 5.41 15.23 -3.73
C LYS A 297 5.91 16.39 -2.85
N ALA A 298 7.07 16.20 -2.22
CA ALA A 298 7.66 17.22 -1.35
C ALA A 298 7.95 18.54 -2.10
N ASP A 299 8.10 18.50 -3.43
CA ASP A 299 8.26 19.68 -4.29
C ASP A 299 7.03 20.61 -4.31
N HIS A 300 5.88 20.16 -3.80
CA HIS A 300 4.70 21.01 -3.61
C HIS A 300 4.85 21.98 -2.44
N VAL A 301 5.86 21.82 -1.59
CA VAL A 301 6.19 22.74 -0.50
C VAL A 301 7.62 23.24 -0.63
N THR A 302 7.95 24.33 0.05
CA THR A 302 9.31 24.85 0.03
C THR A 302 10.26 23.94 0.84
N PRO A 303 11.57 23.88 0.51
CA PRO A 303 12.52 23.00 1.20
C PRO A 303 12.58 23.16 2.72
N ASP A 304 12.33 24.36 3.24
CA ASP A 304 12.24 24.63 4.68
C ASP A 304 11.04 23.94 5.36
N GLN A 305 9.98 23.64 4.60
CA GLN A 305 8.80 22.92 5.07
C GLN A 305 8.96 21.39 4.99
N HIS A 306 9.98 20.86 4.31
CA HIS A 306 10.20 19.41 4.24
C HIS A 306 10.31 18.79 5.64
N GLY A 307 10.96 19.49 6.57
CA GLY A 307 11.04 19.04 7.97
C GLY A 307 9.68 18.97 8.67
N ASN A 308 8.74 19.85 8.33
CA ASN A 308 7.38 19.83 8.88
C ASN A 308 6.55 18.68 8.30
N VAL A 309 6.71 18.39 7.00
CA VAL A 309 6.06 17.23 6.35
C VAL A 309 6.55 15.92 6.96
N VAL A 310 7.87 15.80 7.21
CA VAL A 310 8.44 14.64 7.93
C VAL A 310 7.83 14.51 9.32
N GLN A 311 7.82 15.59 10.11
CA GLN A 311 7.26 15.57 11.46
C GLN A 311 5.77 15.23 11.47
N LEU A 312 4.99 15.71 10.50
CA LEU A 312 3.58 15.37 10.36
C LEU A 312 3.39 13.87 10.11
N LEU A 313 4.17 13.30 9.19
CA LEU A 313 4.15 11.87 8.92
C LEU A 313 4.61 11.05 10.13
N GLU A 314 5.67 11.49 10.83
CA GLU A 314 6.12 10.85 12.07
C GLU A 314 5.05 10.91 13.16
N ALA A 315 4.32 12.03 13.30
CA ALA A 315 3.23 12.16 14.25
C ALA A 315 2.06 11.21 13.93
N LEU A 316 1.70 11.07 12.65
CA LEU A 316 0.69 10.09 12.20
C LEU A 316 1.09 8.64 12.51
N LEU A 317 2.38 8.38 12.51
CA LEU A 317 2.96 7.06 12.74
C LEU A 317 3.43 6.86 14.19
N ALA A 318 3.33 7.87 15.06
CA ALA A 318 3.91 7.83 16.39
C ALA A 318 3.33 6.69 17.25
N GLU A 319 2.02 6.47 17.20
CA GLU A 319 1.40 5.34 17.90
C GLU A 319 1.74 3.99 17.26
N PRO A 320 1.54 3.76 15.95
CA PRO A 320 1.92 2.48 15.32
C PRO A 320 3.40 2.11 15.45
N LEU A 321 4.30 3.09 15.36
CA LEU A 321 5.74 2.85 15.46
C LEU A 321 6.18 2.55 16.89
N LYS A 322 5.42 2.97 17.93
CA LYS A 322 5.70 2.57 19.32
C LYS A 322 5.57 1.06 19.52
N ASP A 323 4.80 0.36 18.70
CA ASP A 323 4.70 -1.09 18.76
C ASP A 323 5.83 -1.78 17.97
N LEU A 324 6.37 -1.12 16.94
CA LEU A 324 7.51 -1.57 16.13
C LEU A 324 8.89 -1.35 16.80
N ARG A 325 8.99 -1.55 18.13
CA ARG A 325 10.14 -1.20 19.01
C ARG A 325 11.50 -1.76 18.60
N PHE A 326 11.56 -2.64 17.60
CA PHE A 326 12.77 -3.33 17.15
C PHE A 326 13.21 -2.95 15.72
N ALA A 327 12.41 -2.18 14.98
CA ALA A 327 12.77 -1.72 13.64
C ALA A 327 13.04 -0.21 13.67
N ASN A 328 14.30 0.20 13.51
CA ASN A 328 14.62 1.61 13.25
C ASN A 328 14.14 1.95 11.84
N VAL A 329 12.87 2.34 11.70
CA VAL A 329 12.21 2.67 10.42
C VAL A 329 12.48 4.14 10.09
N PRO A 330 13.41 4.47 9.16
CA PRO A 330 13.62 5.85 8.76
C PRO A 330 12.37 6.42 8.06
N VAL A 331 11.94 7.61 8.50
CA VAL A 331 10.94 8.43 7.82
C VAL A 331 11.64 9.57 7.09
N LYS A 332 11.26 9.84 5.83
CA LYS A 332 11.85 10.92 5.01
C LYS A 332 10.79 11.63 4.18
N ALA A 333 11.05 12.87 3.78
CA ALA A 333 10.33 13.53 2.69
C ALA A 333 11.15 13.43 1.41
N LEU A 334 10.53 13.02 0.32
CA LEU A 334 11.16 12.81 -0.98
C LEU A 334 10.33 13.46 -2.08
N SER A 335 11.02 14.01 -3.09
CA SER A 335 10.45 14.16 -4.42
C SER A 335 11.22 13.25 -5.38
N SER A 336 10.49 12.47 -6.18
CA SER A 336 11.11 11.58 -7.17
C SER A 336 11.38 12.30 -8.49
N ILE A 337 10.60 13.34 -8.78
CA ILE A 337 10.70 14.20 -9.97
C ILE A 337 10.29 15.60 -9.50
N ASP A 338 11.22 16.55 -9.51
CA ASP A 338 10.95 17.93 -9.11
C ASP A 338 10.17 18.65 -10.21
N SER A 339 8.92 19.02 -9.93
CA SER A 339 8.07 19.78 -10.86
C SER A 339 8.12 21.29 -10.63
N CYS A 340 8.71 21.72 -9.51
CA CYS A 340 8.75 23.11 -9.07
C CYS A 340 10.19 23.60 -8.90
N HIS A 341 10.46 24.82 -9.38
CA HIS A 341 11.74 25.48 -9.16
C HIS A 341 11.59 26.54 -8.07
N ARG A 342 12.56 26.58 -7.15
CA ARG A 342 12.63 27.64 -6.13
C ARG A 342 12.82 29.00 -6.81
N SER A 343 11.88 29.92 -6.61
CA SER A 343 12.07 31.33 -6.96
C SER A 343 12.29 32.13 -5.67
N PRO A 344 13.50 32.68 -5.43
CA PRO A 344 13.71 33.56 -4.30
C PRO A 344 12.96 34.88 -4.55
N ARG A 345 11.83 35.09 -3.87
CA ARG A 345 11.27 36.44 -3.79
C ARG A 345 12.18 37.28 -2.89
N GLY A 346 12.80 38.30 -3.46
CA GLY A 346 13.52 39.31 -2.69
C GLY A 346 12.63 39.87 -1.59
N ASN A 347 13.17 39.98 -0.40
CA ASN A 347 12.50 40.56 0.77
C ASN A 347 11.96 41.95 0.40
N PRO A 348 10.64 42.21 0.42
CA PRO A 348 10.13 43.56 0.27
C PRO A 348 10.35 44.28 1.60
N ARG A 349 11.60 44.66 1.87
CA ARG A 349 11.95 45.69 2.84
C ARG A 349 12.43 46.91 2.06
N ARG A 350 11.53 47.84 1.81
CA ARG A 350 11.75 49.28 1.93
C ARG A 350 10.46 49.94 2.34
#